data_AF-A0A925QAP7-F1
#
_entry.id   AF-A0A925QAP7-F1
#
_cell.length_a   1.000
_cell.length_b   1.000
_cell.length_c   1.000
_cell.angle_alpha   90.00
_cell.angle_beta   90.00
_cell.angle_gamma   90.00
#
_symmetry.space_group_name_H-M   'P 1'
#
loop_
_entity.id
_entity.type
_entity.pdbx_description
1 polymer ?
#
loop_
_entity_poly.entity_id
_entity_poly.type
_entity_poly.pdbx_seq_one_letter_code
_entity_poly.pdbx_strand_id
1 'polypeptide(L)'
;MLIDSNSEEVFTESKRSPAIKILGAVLALAVTALVFIGYTYLRNKHAQDVAAITASQTVAAEPKGPPQALITVDDALLQGGKTILGGTVKNTSTEKLGPLTIELELRRRKDGGVDKKSVTLEPSEIEPQQEARYSVELRAQEYGSARVVALRAEGVSLPLPYSTAQGRKRPLERPESKTITVGKRPGAKEGEFLNSADNPARIP
;
A
#
# COMPACT_ATOMS: atom_id res chain seq x y z
N MET A 1 0.96 53.38 69.21
CA MET A 1 0.29 53.68 67.94
C MET A 1 1.24 54.54 67.13
N LEU A 2 1.93 53.92 66.17
CA LEU A 2 2.55 54.54 64.99
C LEU A 2 2.97 53.35 64.13
N ILE A 3 2.24 53.18 63.03
CA ILE A 3 2.41 52.12 62.04
C ILE A 3 3.39 52.70 61.00
N ASP A 4 4.63 52.21 60.99
CA ASP A 4 5.54 52.48 59.87
C ASP A 4 5.26 51.46 58.76
N SER A 5 4.50 51.95 57.79
CA SER A 5 4.24 51.35 56.50
C SER A 5 5.40 51.67 55.54
N ASN A 6 6.14 50.64 55.11
CA ASN A 6 6.56 50.44 53.71
C ASN A 6 7.54 49.27 53.62
N SER A 7 7.00 48.05 53.58
CA SER A 7 7.68 46.92 52.96
C SER A 7 7.57 47.08 51.45
N GLU A 8 8.50 47.82 50.85
CA GLU A 8 8.78 47.71 49.42
C GLU A 8 9.36 46.31 49.17
N GLU A 9 8.49 45.35 48.88
CA GLU A 9 8.88 44.12 48.21
C GLU A 9 9.36 44.49 46.81
N VAL A 10 10.66 44.78 46.70
CA VAL A 10 11.36 44.91 45.43
C VAL A 10 11.28 43.56 44.75
N PHE A 11 10.27 43.37 43.88
CA PHE A 11 10.25 42.33 42.87
C PHE A 11 11.46 42.56 41.96
N THR A 12 12.59 41.95 42.31
CA THR A 12 13.75 41.85 41.42
C THR A 12 13.34 40.97 40.25
N GLU A 13 12.84 41.58 39.19
CA GLU A 13 12.67 40.94 37.90
C GLU A 13 14.05 40.42 37.48
N SER A 14 14.25 39.11 37.61
CA SER A 14 15.48 38.45 37.19
C SER A 14 15.68 38.75 35.71
N LYS A 15 16.66 39.62 35.41
CA LYS A 15 17.16 39.96 34.07
C LYS A 15 17.64 38.68 33.38
N ARG A 16 16.71 37.88 32.85
CA ARG A 16 17.03 36.69 32.06
C ARG A 16 17.69 37.16 30.77
N SER A 17 18.94 36.75 30.61
CA SER A 17 19.80 37.07 29.47
C SER A 17 19.06 36.88 28.13
N PRO A 18 19.02 37.90 27.25
CA PRO A 18 18.42 37.78 25.92
C PRO A 18 19.12 36.72 25.05
N ALA A 19 20.35 36.35 25.38
CA ALA A 19 21.11 35.32 24.66
C ALA A 19 20.42 33.95 24.70
N ILE A 20 19.75 33.59 25.80
CA ILE A 20 19.03 32.30 25.92
C ILE A 20 17.81 32.28 25.00
N LYS A 21 17.11 33.42 24.87
CA LYS A 21 15.96 33.56 23.95
C LYS A 21 16.39 33.48 22.49
N ILE A 22 17.51 34.14 22.15
CA ILE A 22 18.09 34.10 20.80
C ILE A 22 18.56 32.68 20.47
N LEU A 23 19.26 32.00 21.40
CA LEU A 23 19.70 30.62 21.21
C LEU A 23 18.52 29.67 21.00
N GLY A 24 17.44 29.84 21.78
CA GLY A 24 16.19 29.09 21.60
C GLY A 24 15.55 29.32 20.23
N ALA A 25 15.51 30.57 19.74
CA ALA A 25 14.98 30.90 18.43
C ALA A 25 15.82 30.29 17.30
N VAL A 26 17.16 30.32 17.41
CA VAL A 26 18.06 29.69 16.44
C VAL A 26 17.89 28.17 16.42
N LEU A 27 17.75 27.54 17.59
CA LEU A 27 17.54 26.09 17.69
C LEU A 27 16.20 25.68 17.08
N ALA A 28 15.14 26.46 17.31
CA ALA A 28 13.82 26.22 16.72
C ALA A 28 13.84 26.35 15.18
N LEU A 29 14.60 27.31 14.64
CA LEU A 29 14.81 27.46 13.20
C LEU A 29 15.62 26.28 12.61
N ALA A 30 16.64 25.80 13.32
CA ALA A 30 17.42 24.65 12.87
C ALA A 30 16.58 23.36 12.80
N VAL A 31 15.73 23.12 13.80
CA VAL A 31 14.84 21.95 13.83
C VAL A 31 13.81 22.01 12.70
N THR A 32 13.19 23.16 12.47
CA THR A 32 12.21 23.32 11.38
C THR A 32 12.86 23.15 10.00
N ALA A 33 14.07 23.69 9.80
CA ALA A 33 14.82 23.48 8.56
C ALA A 33 15.13 21.99 8.32
N LEU A 34 15.55 21.25 9.35
CA LEU A 34 15.88 19.83 9.25
C LEU A 34 14.65 18.97 8.90
N VAL A 35 13.49 19.26 9.49
CA VAL A 35 12.22 18.61 9.13
C VAL A 35 11.85 18.91 7.68
N PHE A 36 12.01 20.16 7.23
CA PHE A 36 11.72 20.54 5.84
C PHE A 36 12.62 19.83 4.84
N ILE A 37 13.93 19.75 5.11
CA ILE A 37 14.90 19.02 4.28
C ILE A 37 14.57 17.52 4.25
N GLY A 38 14.23 16.93 5.39
CA GLY A 38 13.82 15.53 5.46
C GLY A 38 12.55 15.28 4.63
N TYR A 39 11.54 16.13 4.77
CA TYR A 39 10.30 16.01 4.02
C TYR A 39 10.52 16.16 2.50
N THR A 40 11.29 17.15 2.06
CA THR A 40 11.57 17.34 0.63
C THR A 40 12.37 16.17 0.07
N TYR A 41 13.32 15.62 0.82
CA TYR A 41 14.08 14.43 0.42
C TYR A 41 13.16 13.20 0.26
N LEU A 42 12.31 12.89 1.24
CA LEU A 42 11.36 11.77 1.14
C LEU A 42 10.37 11.97 -0.01
N ARG A 43 9.85 13.19 -0.18
CA ARG A 43 8.94 13.52 -1.28
C ARG A 43 9.60 13.32 -2.63
N ASN A 44 10.86 13.73 -2.78
CA ASN A 44 11.58 13.59 -4.04
C ASN A 44 11.90 12.11 -4.34
N LYS A 45 12.24 11.32 -3.32
CA LYS A 45 12.42 9.87 -3.45
C LYS A 45 11.12 9.19 -3.91
N HIS A 46 9.98 9.51 -3.27
CA HIS A 46 8.70 8.99 -3.71
C HIS A 46 8.31 9.43 -5.13
N ALA A 47 8.60 10.68 -5.49
CA ALA A 47 8.37 11.17 -6.84
C ALA A 47 9.23 10.42 -7.86
N GLN A 48 10.48 10.10 -7.53
CA GLN A 48 11.36 9.27 -8.36
C GLN A 48 10.87 7.82 -8.46
N ASP A 49 10.41 7.22 -7.36
CA ASP A 49 9.86 5.86 -7.38
C ASP A 49 8.58 5.79 -8.23
N VAL A 50 7.68 6.77 -8.09
CA VAL A 50 6.47 6.88 -8.93
C VAL A 50 6.84 7.17 -10.38
N ALA A 51 7.78 8.07 -10.63
CA ALA A 51 8.26 8.37 -11.98
C ALA A 51 8.98 7.19 -12.61
N ALA A 52 9.69 6.35 -11.86
CA ALA A 52 10.31 5.13 -12.36
C ALA A 52 9.26 4.06 -12.69
N ILE A 53 8.19 3.96 -11.89
CA ILE A 53 7.04 3.11 -12.20
C ILE A 53 6.33 3.61 -13.48
N THR A 54 6.11 4.92 -13.62
CA THR A 54 5.48 5.53 -14.80
C THR A 54 6.39 5.52 -16.03
N ALA A 55 7.70 5.74 -15.89
CA ALA A 55 8.66 5.65 -16.99
C ALA A 55 8.88 4.21 -17.43
N SER A 56 8.73 3.24 -16.52
CA SER A 56 8.64 1.84 -16.94
C SER A 56 7.38 1.60 -17.80
N GLN A 57 6.29 2.36 -17.62
CA GLN A 57 5.09 2.23 -18.46
C GLN A 57 5.37 2.50 -19.95
N THR A 58 6.35 3.33 -20.31
CA THR A 58 6.61 3.74 -21.70
C THR A 58 7.60 2.85 -22.46
N VAL A 59 8.30 1.91 -21.81
CA VAL A 59 9.34 1.09 -22.48
C VAL A 59 8.83 -0.27 -22.97
N ALA A 60 7.62 -0.68 -22.61
CA ALA A 60 6.98 -1.83 -23.23
C ALA A 60 6.37 -1.39 -24.56
N ALA A 61 7.19 -1.46 -25.62
CA ALA A 61 6.84 -1.28 -27.04
C ALA A 61 5.39 -0.85 -27.26
N GLU A 62 5.13 0.46 -27.22
CA GLU A 62 3.80 0.99 -27.50
C GLU A 62 3.36 0.44 -28.86
N PRO A 63 2.29 -0.36 -28.90
CA PRO A 63 1.88 -1.00 -30.13
C PRO A 63 1.40 0.09 -31.09
N LYS A 64 2.10 0.22 -32.22
CA LYS A 64 1.92 1.28 -33.21
C LYS A 64 0.54 1.18 -33.85
N GLY A 65 -0.40 2.02 -33.42
CA GLY A 65 -1.72 2.12 -34.03
C GLY A 65 -2.79 2.63 -33.05
N PRO A 66 -3.99 2.97 -33.54
CA PRO A 66 -5.12 3.25 -32.66
C PRO A 66 -5.42 2.01 -31.79
N PRO A 67 -5.73 2.17 -30.49
CA PRO A 67 -5.97 1.06 -29.59
C PRO A 67 -7.20 0.26 -30.05
N GLN A 68 -6.98 -1.02 -30.35
CA GLN A 68 -8.03 -1.95 -30.75
C GLN A 68 -8.69 -2.64 -29.55
N ALA A 69 -8.00 -2.68 -28.41
CA ALA A 69 -8.53 -3.23 -27.16
C ALA A 69 -8.27 -2.31 -25.96
N LEU A 70 -9.17 -2.35 -24.98
CA LEU A 70 -9.01 -1.75 -23.67
C LEU A 70 -8.85 -2.86 -22.63
N ILE A 71 -7.70 -2.90 -21.96
CA ILE A 71 -7.41 -3.84 -20.90
C ILE A 71 -7.63 -3.15 -19.56
N THR A 72 -8.59 -3.66 -18.81
CA THR A 72 -8.90 -3.21 -17.46
C THR A 72 -8.28 -4.20 -16.49
N VAL A 73 -7.29 -3.76 -15.71
CA VAL A 73 -6.57 -4.62 -14.76
C VAL A 73 -7.23 -4.51 -13.39
N ASP A 74 -7.79 -5.60 -12.89
CA ASP A 74 -8.39 -5.64 -11.56
C ASP A 74 -7.29 -5.69 -10.49
N ASP A 75 -7.60 -5.18 -9.31
CA ASP A 75 -6.67 -5.28 -8.21
C ASP A 75 -6.48 -6.74 -7.76
N ALA A 76 -5.23 -7.13 -7.51
CA ALA A 76 -4.88 -8.50 -7.10
C ALA A 76 -5.60 -8.94 -5.81
N LEU A 77 -6.25 -10.09 -5.81
CA LEU A 77 -6.94 -10.65 -4.64
C LEU A 77 -6.05 -11.67 -3.93
N LEU A 78 -5.99 -11.63 -2.60
CA LEU A 78 -5.31 -12.65 -1.80
C LEU A 78 -6.35 -13.65 -1.29
N GLN A 79 -6.22 -14.93 -1.66
CA GLN A 79 -7.13 -15.98 -1.20
C GLN A 79 -6.33 -17.24 -0.86
N GLY A 80 -6.35 -17.67 0.40
CA GLY A 80 -5.74 -18.93 0.83
C GLY A 80 -4.24 -19.06 0.53
N GLY A 81 -3.47 -17.98 0.65
CA GLY A 81 -2.03 -17.96 0.34
C GLY A 81 -1.70 -17.88 -1.16
N LYS A 82 -2.72 -17.80 -2.02
CA LYS A 82 -2.59 -17.51 -3.44
C LYS A 82 -2.94 -16.06 -3.73
N THR A 83 -2.32 -15.51 -4.76
CA THR A 83 -2.68 -14.23 -5.37
C THR A 83 -3.41 -14.52 -6.67
N ILE A 84 -4.64 -14.05 -6.79
CA ILE A 84 -5.46 -14.11 -8.00
C ILE A 84 -5.32 -12.75 -8.69
N LEU A 85 -4.75 -12.75 -9.90
CA LEU A 85 -4.73 -11.59 -10.77
C LEU A 85 -5.83 -11.77 -11.82
N GLY A 86 -6.61 -10.73 -12.05
CA GLY A 86 -7.64 -10.77 -13.06
C GLY A 86 -7.79 -9.44 -13.77
N GLY A 87 -8.62 -9.45 -14.79
CA GLY A 87 -9.02 -8.25 -15.49
C GLY A 87 -9.97 -8.55 -16.63
N THR A 88 -10.40 -7.50 -17.30
CA THR A 88 -11.24 -7.59 -18.50
C THR A 88 -10.53 -7.01 -19.70
N VAL A 89 -10.77 -7.57 -20.86
CA VAL A 89 -10.35 -7.04 -22.16
C VAL A 89 -11.60 -6.70 -22.93
N LYS A 90 -11.77 -5.42 -23.25
CA LYS A 90 -12.86 -4.94 -24.08
C LYS A 90 -12.36 -4.69 -25.49
N ASN A 91 -13.07 -5.21 -26.49
CA ASN A 91 -12.81 -4.88 -27.89
C ASN A 91 -13.35 -3.48 -28.20
N THR A 92 -12.46 -2.53 -28.50
CA THR A 92 -12.84 -1.16 -28.90
C THR A 92 -12.82 -0.95 -30.40
N SER A 93 -12.40 -1.97 -31.16
CA SER A 93 -12.37 -1.93 -32.63
C SER A 93 -13.74 -2.25 -33.24
N THR A 94 -13.84 -2.05 -34.55
CA THR A 94 -15.01 -2.42 -35.37
C THR A 94 -14.95 -3.85 -35.89
N GLU A 95 -13.84 -4.56 -35.69
CA GLU A 95 -13.58 -5.90 -36.20
C GLU A 95 -13.61 -6.93 -35.07
N LYS A 96 -13.87 -8.19 -35.42
CA LYS A 96 -13.78 -9.30 -34.48
C LYS A 96 -12.32 -9.57 -34.16
N LEU A 97 -11.98 -9.59 -32.87
CA LEU A 97 -10.65 -10.00 -32.43
C LEU A 97 -10.65 -11.53 -32.27
N GLY A 98 -9.68 -12.18 -32.94
CA GLY A 98 -9.47 -13.63 -32.90
C GLY A 98 -9.03 -14.13 -31.51
N PRO A 99 -8.55 -15.38 -31.38
CA PRO A 99 -8.19 -15.96 -30.10
C PRO A 99 -7.10 -15.12 -29.42
N LEU A 100 -7.46 -14.46 -28.32
CA LEU A 100 -6.58 -13.52 -27.63
C LEU A 100 -5.84 -14.20 -26.47
N THR A 101 -4.57 -13.85 -26.32
CA THR A 101 -3.71 -14.24 -25.19
C THR A 101 -3.03 -13.00 -24.63
N ILE A 102 -3.09 -12.84 -23.30
CA ILE A 102 -2.38 -11.79 -22.59
C ILE A 102 -1.04 -12.32 -22.10
N GLU A 103 0.00 -11.53 -22.28
CA GLU A 103 1.31 -11.77 -21.70
C GLU A 103 1.51 -10.88 -20.47
N LEU A 104 1.64 -11.52 -19.31
CA LEU A 104 1.91 -10.89 -18.03
C LEU A 104 3.39 -11.02 -17.69
N GLU A 105 4.02 -9.91 -17.33
CA GLU A 105 5.33 -9.87 -16.72
C GLU A 105 5.18 -9.87 -15.21
N LEU A 106 5.78 -10.88 -14.57
CA LEU A 106 5.71 -11.13 -13.14
C LEU A 106 7.09 -10.92 -12.55
N ARG A 107 7.20 -10.07 -11.53
CA ARG A 107 8.46 -9.82 -10.83
C ARG A 107 8.53 -10.64 -9.55
N ARG A 108 9.55 -11.48 -9.42
CA ARG A 108 9.79 -12.34 -8.27
C ARG A 108 10.20 -11.52 -7.04
N ARG A 109 9.77 -11.97 -5.86
CA ARG A 109 10.13 -11.34 -4.57
C ARG A 109 11.54 -11.69 -4.11
N LYS A 110 11.99 -12.93 -4.36
CA LYS A 110 13.22 -13.48 -3.79
C LYS A 110 14.48 -12.82 -4.38
N ASP A 111 14.52 -12.70 -5.69
CA ASP A 111 15.68 -12.30 -6.49
C ASP A 111 15.40 -11.09 -7.40
N GLY A 112 14.15 -10.63 -7.48
CA GLY A 112 13.75 -9.56 -8.39
C GLY A 112 13.69 -10.00 -9.86
N GLY A 113 13.84 -11.29 -10.14
CA GLY A 113 13.80 -11.87 -11.48
C GLY A 113 12.45 -11.62 -12.17
N VAL A 114 12.46 -11.60 -13.50
CA VAL A 114 11.30 -11.29 -14.32
C VAL A 114 10.87 -12.53 -15.09
N ASP A 115 9.64 -12.98 -14.86
CA ASP A 115 9.02 -14.10 -15.56
C ASP A 115 7.90 -13.61 -16.47
N LYS A 116 7.75 -14.23 -17.65
CA LYS A 116 6.63 -13.94 -18.55
C LYS A 116 5.64 -15.11 -18.52
N LYS A 117 4.36 -14.80 -18.35
CA LYS A 117 3.28 -15.78 -18.29
C LYS A 117 2.18 -15.41 -19.27
N SER A 118 1.87 -16.32 -20.18
CA SER A 118 0.77 -16.19 -21.12
C SER A 118 -0.53 -16.72 -20.51
N VAL A 119 -1.63 -15.98 -20.65
CA VAL A 119 -2.94 -16.30 -20.11
C VAL A 119 -3.99 -16.15 -21.21
N THR A 120 -4.78 -17.19 -21.42
CA THR A 120 -5.89 -17.20 -22.39
C THR A 120 -7.10 -16.48 -21.82
N LEU A 121 -7.85 -15.82 -22.70
CA LEU A 121 -9.08 -15.10 -22.36
C LEU A 121 -10.31 -16.00 -22.45
N GLU A 122 -11.34 -15.69 -21.65
CA GLU A 122 -12.66 -16.32 -21.69
C GLU A 122 -13.75 -15.25 -21.88
N PRO A 123 -14.47 -15.22 -23.01
CA PRO A 123 -14.24 -16.02 -24.23
C PRO A 123 -12.91 -15.67 -24.92
N SER A 124 -12.36 -16.61 -25.69
CA SER A 124 -11.08 -16.42 -26.41
C SER A 124 -11.23 -15.45 -27.59
N GLU A 125 -12.40 -15.42 -28.21
CA GLU A 125 -12.75 -14.53 -29.31
C GLU A 125 -13.72 -13.46 -28.83
N ILE A 126 -13.54 -12.22 -29.30
CA ILE A 126 -14.30 -11.06 -28.80
C ILE A 126 -14.87 -10.27 -29.97
N GLU A 127 -16.20 -10.20 -30.08
CA GLU A 127 -16.87 -9.35 -31.07
C GLU A 127 -16.71 -7.85 -30.73
N PRO A 128 -16.98 -6.93 -31.67
CA PRO A 128 -16.93 -5.50 -31.40
C PRO A 128 -17.74 -5.12 -30.15
N GLN A 129 -17.15 -4.30 -29.27
CA GLN A 129 -17.74 -3.85 -27.99
C GLN A 129 -17.98 -4.94 -26.93
N GLN A 130 -17.62 -6.20 -27.19
CA GLN A 130 -17.70 -7.26 -26.18
C GLN A 130 -16.48 -7.25 -25.25
N GLU A 131 -16.63 -7.98 -24.14
CA GLU A 131 -15.64 -8.11 -23.09
C GLU A 131 -15.29 -9.59 -22.86
N ALA A 132 -14.02 -9.87 -22.65
CA ALA A 132 -13.54 -11.15 -22.13
C ALA A 132 -12.79 -10.98 -20.82
N ARG A 133 -12.74 -12.03 -20.02
CA ARG A 133 -12.04 -12.04 -18.74
C ARG A 133 -10.82 -12.93 -18.79
N TYR A 134 -9.81 -12.54 -18.02
CA TYR A 134 -8.69 -13.41 -17.72
C TYR A 134 -8.53 -13.50 -16.20
N SER A 135 -8.06 -14.64 -15.74
CA SER A 135 -7.73 -14.88 -14.34
C SER A 135 -6.51 -15.78 -14.27
N VAL A 136 -5.58 -15.47 -13.38
CA VAL A 136 -4.41 -16.28 -13.13
C VAL A 136 -4.14 -16.40 -11.64
N GLU A 137 -4.01 -17.64 -11.20
CA GLU A 137 -3.57 -17.95 -9.85
C GLU A 137 -2.04 -18.02 -9.79
N LEU A 138 -1.48 -17.35 -8.79
CA LEU A 138 -0.06 -17.33 -8.47
C LEU A 138 0.13 -17.59 -6.97
N ARG A 139 1.31 -18.04 -6.56
CA ARG A 139 1.66 -18.14 -5.14
C ARG A 139 2.02 -16.75 -4.62
N ALA A 140 1.41 -16.33 -3.51
CA ALA A 140 1.59 -14.99 -2.98
C ALA A 140 3.03 -14.66 -2.55
N GLN A 141 3.78 -15.70 -2.16
CA GLN A 141 5.16 -15.59 -1.69
C GLN A 141 6.18 -15.44 -2.84
N GLU A 142 5.82 -15.85 -4.06
CA GLU A 142 6.77 -15.91 -5.18
C GLU A 142 6.88 -14.57 -5.91
N TYR A 143 5.77 -13.84 -6.08
CA TYR A 143 5.70 -12.64 -6.93
C TYR A 143 5.28 -11.38 -6.16
N GLY A 144 5.98 -10.28 -6.44
CA GLY A 144 5.81 -8.98 -5.78
C GLY A 144 4.98 -8.00 -6.59
N SER A 145 5.08 -8.06 -7.91
CA SER A 145 4.32 -7.22 -8.84
C SER A 145 4.02 -7.97 -10.14
N ALA A 146 2.96 -7.57 -10.81
CA ALA A 146 2.58 -8.09 -12.11
C ALA A 146 2.20 -6.93 -13.04
N ARG A 147 2.49 -7.06 -14.32
CA ARG A 147 2.22 -6.06 -15.34
C ARG A 147 1.81 -6.71 -16.65
N VAL A 148 0.87 -6.10 -17.36
CA VAL A 148 0.52 -6.49 -18.73
C VAL A 148 1.55 -5.93 -19.70
N VAL A 149 2.16 -6.81 -20.52
CA VAL A 149 3.23 -6.43 -21.47
C VAL A 149 2.78 -6.55 -22.92
N ALA A 150 1.93 -7.51 -23.24
CA ALA A 150 1.44 -7.69 -24.59
C ALA A 150 0.04 -8.30 -24.61
N LEU A 151 -0.72 -7.92 -25.64
CA LEU A 151 -1.92 -8.63 -26.08
C LEU A 151 -1.61 -9.24 -27.43
N ARG A 152 -1.74 -10.56 -27.58
CA ARG A 152 -1.46 -11.26 -28.84
C ARG A 152 -2.74 -11.91 -29.35
N ALA A 153 -3.00 -11.77 -30.65
CA ALA A 153 -3.97 -12.60 -31.35
C ALA A 153 -3.24 -13.82 -31.92
N GLU A 154 -3.91 -14.97 -31.88
CA GLU A 154 -3.43 -16.18 -32.54
C GLU A 154 -3.29 -15.95 -34.05
N GLY A 155 -2.16 -16.37 -34.61
CA GLY A 155 -1.83 -16.16 -36.02
C GLY A 155 -1.26 -14.79 -36.39
N VAL A 156 -1.22 -13.82 -35.46
CA VAL A 156 -0.60 -12.50 -35.68
C VAL A 156 0.75 -12.44 -34.98
N SER A 157 1.82 -12.16 -35.74
CA SER A 157 3.19 -12.09 -35.19
C SER A 157 3.44 -10.85 -34.34
N LEU A 158 2.67 -9.79 -34.57
CA LEU A 158 2.77 -8.51 -33.87
C LEU A 158 1.74 -8.42 -32.74
N PRO A 159 2.12 -7.85 -31.57
CA PRO A 159 1.17 -7.58 -30.51
C PRO A 159 0.12 -6.56 -30.94
N LEU A 160 -1.12 -6.79 -30.55
CA LEU A 160 -2.26 -5.92 -30.81
C LEU A 160 -2.13 -4.60 -30.04
N PRO A 161 -2.56 -3.47 -30.61
CA PRO A 161 -2.59 -2.21 -29.90
C PRO A 161 -3.66 -2.18 -28.82
N TYR A 162 -3.25 -1.86 -27.60
CA TYR A 162 -4.15 -1.79 -26.45
C TYR A 162 -3.90 -0.56 -25.58
N SER A 163 -4.96 -0.13 -24.89
CA SER A 163 -4.89 0.84 -23.80
C SER A 163 -5.12 0.12 -22.47
N THR A 164 -4.55 0.62 -21.38
CA THR A 164 -4.76 0.06 -20.03
C THR A 164 -5.52 1.01 -19.14
N ALA A 165 -6.51 0.49 -18.41
CA ALA A 165 -7.24 1.18 -17.37
C ALA A 165 -7.21 0.41 -16.04
N GLN A 166 -7.44 1.11 -14.93
CA GLN A 166 -7.64 0.48 -13.63
C GLN A 166 -9.04 -0.13 -13.54
N GLY A 167 -9.09 -1.38 -13.09
CA GLY A 167 -10.31 -2.15 -12.94
C GLY A 167 -10.94 -2.10 -11.57
N ARG A 168 -11.56 -3.21 -11.20
CA ARG A 168 -12.26 -3.37 -9.94
C ARG A 168 -11.28 -3.25 -8.78
N LYS A 169 -11.65 -2.39 -7.83
CA LYS A 169 -10.92 -2.27 -6.56
C LYS A 169 -11.10 -3.52 -5.72
N ARG A 170 -10.08 -3.87 -4.93
CA ARG A 170 -10.19 -4.98 -3.97
C ARG A 170 -11.39 -4.74 -3.04
N PRO A 171 -12.21 -5.77 -2.77
CA PRO A 171 -13.12 -5.73 -1.63
C PRO A 171 -12.32 -5.46 -0.35
N LEU A 172 -12.86 -4.64 0.56
CA LEU A 172 -12.21 -4.44 1.85
C LEU A 172 -12.13 -5.79 2.57
N GLU A 173 -10.91 -6.23 2.89
CA GLU A 173 -10.68 -7.41 3.71
C GLU A 173 -11.36 -7.18 5.06
N ARG A 174 -12.43 -7.93 5.34
CA ARG A 174 -13.01 -7.95 6.68
C ARG A 174 -12.00 -8.66 7.58
N PRO A 175 -11.52 -8.04 8.66
CA PRO A 175 -10.64 -8.72 9.59
C PRO A 175 -11.38 -9.96 10.09
N GLU A 176 -10.79 -11.15 9.87
CA GLU A 176 -11.33 -12.38 10.43
C GLU A 176 -11.43 -12.18 11.94
N SER A 177 -12.63 -12.36 12.50
CA SER A 177 -12.83 -12.32 13.94
C SER A 177 -12.12 -13.53 14.52
N LYS A 178 -10.83 -13.38 14.84
CA LYS A 178 -10.14 -14.30 15.73
C LYS A 178 -10.83 -14.15 17.07
N THR A 179 -11.84 -14.96 17.32
CA THR A 179 -12.37 -15.18 18.65
C THR A 179 -11.21 -15.74 19.45
N ILE A 180 -10.54 -14.88 20.23
CA ILE A 180 -9.63 -15.33 21.26
C ILE A 180 -10.54 -16.06 22.24
N THR A 181 -10.63 -17.38 22.11
CA THR A 181 -11.12 -18.23 23.18
C THR A 181 -10.10 -18.10 24.29
N VAL A 182 -10.35 -17.15 25.20
CA VAL A 182 -9.69 -17.12 26.50
C VAL A 182 -10.09 -18.42 27.16
N GLY A 183 -9.27 -19.46 26.99
CA GLY A 183 -9.43 -20.72 27.69
C GLY A 183 -9.53 -20.37 29.18
N LYS A 184 -10.61 -20.81 29.83
CA LYS A 184 -10.75 -20.73 31.28
C LYS A 184 -9.44 -21.20 31.89
N ARG A 185 -8.73 -20.29 32.56
CA ARG A 185 -7.48 -20.59 33.27
C ARG A 185 -7.74 -21.81 34.15
N PRO A 186 -7.08 -22.96 33.94
CA PRO A 186 -7.27 -24.11 34.82
C PRO A 186 -6.62 -23.75 36.15
N GLY A 187 -7.43 -23.32 37.14
CA GLY A 187 -6.95 -23.01 38.48
C GLY A 187 -7.60 -21.83 39.20
N ALA A 188 -8.52 -21.07 38.58
CA ALA A 188 -9.29 -20.07 39.32
C ALA A 188 -10.39 -20.76 40.14
N LYS A 189 -10.04 -21.32 41.30
CA LYS A 189 -11.01 -21.57 42.36
C LYS A 189 -11.51 -20.20 42.83
N GLU A 190 -12.81 -19.98 42.71
CA GLU A 190 -13.47 -18.83 43.33
C GLU A 190 -13.13 -18.83 44.83
N GLY A 191 -12.48 -17.76 45.32
CA GLY A 191 -12.41 -17.48 46.76
C GLY A 191 -11.02 -17.30 47.39
N GLU A 192 -9.91 -17.52 46.68
CA GLU A 192 -8.57 -17.37 47.27
C GLU A 192 -8.02 -15.95 47.07
N PHE A 193 -8.66 -14.98 47.71
CA PHE A 193 -8.07 -13.65 47.90
C PHE A 193 -7.01 -13.74 49.00
N LEU A 194 -5.84 -13.13 48.76
CA LEU A 194 -4.71 -13.08 49.70
C LEU A 194 -5.01 -12.36 51.04
N ASN A 195 -6.20 -11.78 51.20
CA ASN A 195 -6.70 -11.20 52.45
C ASN A 195 -8.21 -11.41 52.54
N SER A 196 -8.63 -12.64 52.85
CA SER A 196 -9.99 -12.92 53.30
C SER A 196 -10.10 -12.57 54.80
N ALA A 197 -11.29 -12.19 55.27
CA ALA A 197 -11.53 -11.92 56.70
C ALA A 197 -11.13 -13.11 57.61
N ASP A 198 -11.21 -14.34 57.06
CA ASP A 198 -10.86 -15.58 57.74
C ASP A 198 -9.35 -15.94 57.69
N ASN A 199 -8.52 -15.20 56.95
CA ASN A 199 -7.07 -15.43 56.92
C ASN A 199 -6.28 -14.12 56.79
N PRO A 200 -6.13 -13.33 57.87
CA PRO A 200 -5.33 -12.11 57.83
C PRO A 200 -3.85 -12.48 57.72
N ALA A 201 -3.22 -12.09 56.60
CA ALA A 201 -1.79 -12.29 56.40
C ALA A 201 -1.00 -11.57 57.51
N ARG A 202 -0.13 -12.31 58.22
CA ARG A 202 0.79 -11.75 59.22
C ARG A 202 1.85 -10.94 58.49
N ILE A 203 1.76 -9.63 58.56
CA ILE A 203 2.76 -8.69 58.04
C ILE A 203 3.96 -8.69 59.01
N PRO A 204 5.20 -8.97 58.55
CA PRO A 204 6.41 -8.85 59.37
C PRO A 204 6.79 -7.39 59.66
#